data_AF-A0AB36HMC9-F1
#
_entry.id   AF-A0AB36HMC9-F1
#
_cell.length_a   1.000
_cell.length_b   1.000
_cell.length_c   1.000
_cell.angle_alpha   90.00
_cell.angle_beta   90.00
_cell.angle_gamma   90.00
#
_symmetry.space_group_name_H-M   'P 1'
#
loop_
_entity.id
_entity.type
_entity.pdbx_description
1 polymer ?
#
loop_
_entity_poly.entity_id
_entity_poly.type
_entity_poly.pdbx_seq_one_letter_code
_entity_poly.pdbx_strand_id
1 'polypeptide(L)'
;MDDDEYHRLSDRVAQNFSIDDYLKHRDKFPDHDTYLPLFVANEGYVSMTGLDIAFKFEQQFKNLGISPEDFVGVLDGDEACIERLSLSCLRAISDREKQELDKPHIVANGQAISNSLLDMLICTMAEAISSFYLTPPSSWTVLLKVRLNAFSHSVLEKVHTSNRRSNAIGLFAANSEIKDALVAKIVGVNKSTVSRWKSDPDFIRCIEQSRKFSGISGDDHPLKLTNLLRPLRTEE
;
A
#
# COMPACT_ATOMS: atom_id res chain seq x y z
N MET A 1 -20.51 20.22 30.04
CA MET A 1 -19.68 19.08 29.62
C MET A 1 -18.51 19.08 30.59
N ASP A 2 -18.14 17.94 31.16
CA ASP A 2 -17.07 17.90 32.17
C ASP A 2 -15.71 17.81 31.45
N ASP A 3 -15.17 18.97 31.07
CA ASP A 3 -13.88 19.09 30.36
C ASP A 3 -12.74 18.45 31.19
N ASP A 4 -12.84 18.49 32.53
CA ASP A 4 -11.86 17.85 33.42
C ASP A 4 -11.88 16.32 33.30
N GLU A 5 -13.06 15.73 33.07
CA GLU A 5 -13.18 14.29 32.87
C GLU A 5 -12.59 13.86 31.52
N TYR A 6 -12.81 14.66 30.47
CA TYR A 6 -12.20 14.44 29.15
C TYR A 6 -10.67 14.44 29.24
N HIS A 7 -10.08 15.48 29.87
CA HIS A 7 -8.63 15.57 30.02
C HIS A 7 -8.07 14.40 30.85
N ARG A 8 -8.71 14.02 31.97
CA ARG A 8 -8.29 12.87 32.79
C ARG A 8 -8.33 11.54 32.05
N LEU A 9 -9.30 11.33 31.16
CA LEU A 9 -9.37 10.12 30.35
C LEU A 9 -8.34 10.14 29.21
N SER A 10 -8.18 11.28 28.53
CA SER A 10 -7.17 11.48 27.49
C SER A 10 -5.76 11.21 28.02
N ASP A 11 -5.42 11.76 29.19
CA ASP A 11 -4.12 11.56 29.85
C ASP A 11 -3.84 10.09 30.14
N ARG A 12 -4.86 9.36 30.61
CA ARG A 12 -4.76 7.94 30.91
C ARG A 12 -4.48 7.12 29.66
N VAL A 13 -5.20 7.42 28.56
CA VAL A 13 -5.00 6.72 27.27
C VAL A 13 -3.61 7.04 26.71
N ALA A 14 -3.13 8.28 26.85
CA ALA A 14 -1.80 8.69 26.41
C ALA A 14 -0.67 8.01 27.22
N GLN A 15 -0.82 7.89 28.54
CA GLN A 15 0.19 7.28 29.41
C GLN A 15 0.21 5.75 29.35
N ASN A 16 -0.94 5.11 29.13
CA ASN A 16 -1.08 3.66 29.09
C ASN A 16 -2.12 3.24 28.04
N PHE A 17 -1.70 3.23 26.78
CA PHE A 17 -2.59 2.96 25.66
C PHE A 17 -3.21 1.56 25.75
N SER A 18 -4.53 1.52 25.66
CA SER A 18 -5.33 0.32 25.43
C SER A 18 -6.41 0.64 24.40
N ILE A 19 -6.62 -0.27 23.45
CA ILE A 19 -7.69 -0.12 22.44
C ILE A 19 -9.05 0.03 23.14
N ASP A 20 -9.31 -0.76 24.19
CA ASP A 20 -10.59 -0.71 24.90
C ASP A 20 -10.83 0.62 25.59
N ASP A 21 -9.79 1.22 26.17
CA ASP A 21 -9.92 2.52 26.85
C ASP A 21 -10.02 3.68 25.85
N TYR A 22 -9.31 3.59 24.72
CA TYR A 22 -9.49 4.51 23.60
C TYR A 22 -10.93 4.46 23.06
N LEU A 23 -11.49 3.26 22.86
CA LEU A 23 -12.87 3.11 22.38
C LEU A 23 -13.89 3.66 23.39
N LYS A 24 -13.76 3.33 24.69
CA LYS A 24 -14.63 3.91 25.73
C LYS A 24 -14.56 5.43 25.76
N HIS A 25 -13.37 5.99 25.56
CA HIS A 25 -13.18 7.44 25.52
C HIS A 25 -13.90 8.06 24.31
N ARG A 26 -13.72 7.47 23.11
CA ARG A 26 -14.38 7.92 21.88
C ARG A 26 -15.90 7.75 21.91
N ASP A 27 -16.41 6.69 22.51
CA ASP A 27 -17.86 6.50 22.70
C ASP A 27 -18.46 7.57 23.63
N LYS A 28 -17.69 7.98 24.66
CA LYS A 28 -18.11 8.99 25.64
C LYS A 28 -17.98 10.42 25.11
N PHE A 29 -16.96 10.69 24.30
CA PHE A 29 -16.66 12.01 23.74
C PHE A 29 -16.48 11.91 22.21
N PRO A 30 -17.56 11.62 21.45
CA PRO A 30 -17.47 11.35 20.01
C PRO A 30 -16.99 12.56 19.20
N ASP A 31 -17.25 13.77 19.70
CA ASP A 31 -16.88 15.03 19.04
C ASP A 31 -15.46 15.51 19.40
N HIS A 32 -14.72 14.77 20.26
CA HIS A 32 -13.37 15.16 20.68
C HIS A 32 -12.29 14.25 20.11
N ASP A 33 -11.35 14.82 19.37
CA ASP A 33 -10.19 14.08 18.89
C ASP A 33 -9.24 13.74 20.03
N THR A 34 -9.13 12.45 20.33
CA THR A 34 -8.16 11.94 21.29
C THR A 34 -6.80 11.87 20.60
N TYR A 35 -6.05 12.96 20.67
CA TYR A 35 -4.72 13.03 20.10
C TYR A 35 -3.73 12.23 20.97
N LEU A 36 -3.05 11.27 20.36
CA LEU A 36 -2.08 10.38 21.01
C LEU A 36 -0.72 10.55 20.32
N PRO A 37 0.04 11.61 20.62
CA PRO A 37 1.33 11.82 19.99
C PRO A 37 2.34 10.77 20.47
N LEU A 38 3.00 10.09 19.54
CA LEU A 38 4.18 9.28 19.82
C LEU A 38 5.46 10.10 19.66
N PHE A 39 5.49 11.07 18.74
CA PHE A 39 6.71 11.80 18.36
C PHE A 39 6.53 13.31 18.22
N VAL A 40 5.39 13.76 17.69
CA VAL A 40 5.14 15.19 17.45
C VAL A 40 4.55 15.81 18.72
N ALA A 41 5.30 16.72 19.35
CA ALA A 41 4.84 17.38 20.56
C ALA A 41 3.70 18.37 20.23
N ASN A 42 2.53 18.18 20.83
CA ASN A 42 1.62 19.29 21.10
C ASN A 42 1.98 19.88 22.48
N GLU A 43 1.82 21.20 22.64
CA GLU A 43 2.10 21.90 23.89
C GLU A 43 1.53 21.13 25.10
N GLY A 44 2.40 20.59 25.96
CA GLY A 44 2.01 20.01 27.26
C GLY A 44 2.52 18.60 27.59
N TYR A 45 2.91 17.77 26.62
CA TYR A 45 3.33 16.39 26.90
C TYR A 45 4.63 16.05 26.18
N VAL A 46 5.75 16.11 26.92
CA VAL A 46 7.07 15.72 26.43
C VAL A 46 7.46 14.39 27.07
N SER A 47 7.70 13.38 26.24
CA SER A 47 8.41 12.17 26.64
C SER A 47 9.18 11.66 25.43
N MET A 48 10.43 12.14 25.31
CA MET A 48 11.31 12.14 24.13
C MET A 48 10.88 13.14 23.06
N THR A 49 11.68 14.21 22.89
CA THR A 49 11.50 15.07 21.73
C THR A 49 11.90 14.26 20.49
N GLY A 50 11.20 14.41 19.36
CA GLY A 50 11.64 13.76 18.12
C GLY A 50 13.09 14.11 17.75
N LEU A 51 13.62 15.25 18.23
CA LEU A 51 15.04 15.61 18.12
C LEU A 51 15.98 14.61 18.83
N ASP A 52 15.62 14.10 20.02
CA ASP A 52 16.41 13.09 20.72
C ASP A 52 16.54 11.81 19.89
N ILE A 53 15.48 11.45 19.16
CA ILE A 53 15.47 10.32 18.22
C ILE A 53 16.42 10.61 17.05
N ALA A 54 16.34 11.81 16.46
CA ALA A 54 17.21 12.21 15.36
C ALA A 54 18.71 12.07 15.73
N PHE A 55 19.10 12.54 16.92
CA PHE A 55 20.48 12.40 17.40
C PHE A 55 20.84 10.95 17.72
N LYS A 56 19.97 10.21 18.41
CA LYS A 56 20.23 8.82 18.80
C LYS A 56 20.40 7.89 17.60
N PHE A 57 19.66 8.14 16.52
CA PHE A 57 19.65 7.32 15.32
C PHE A 57 20.45 7.91 14.15
N GLU A 58 21.16 9.01 14.34
CA GLU A 58 21.86 9.75 13.28
C GLU A 58 22.75 8.84 12.42
N GLN A 59 23.61 8.04 13.06
CA GLN A 59 24.50 7.13 12.34
C GLN A 59 23.73 6.01 11.63
N GLN A 60 22.66 5.50 12.24
CA GLN A 60 21.83 4.47 11.62
C GLN A 60 21.10 5.04 10.39
N PHE A 61 20.55 6.25 10.48
CA PHE A 61 19.93 6.93 9.35
C PHE A 61 20.92 7.13 8.20
N LYS A 62 22.10 7.67 8.49
CA LYS A 62 23.15 7.85 7.47
C LYS A 62 23.53 6.54 6.79
N ASN A 63 23.69 5.45 7.55
CA ASN A 63 24.01 4.14 6.99
C ASN A 63 22.91 3.59 6.08
N LEU A 64 21.65 3.98 6.33
CA LEU A 64 20.48 3.57 5.55
C LEU A 64 20.13 4.56 4.41
N GLY A 65 20.92 5.61 4.22
CA GLY A 65 20.65 6.65 3.23
C GLY A 65 19.45 7.55 3.58
N ILE A 66 19.08 7.63 4.86
CA ILE A 66 18.05 8.53 5.40
C ILE A 66 18.75 9.78 5.93
N SER A 67 18.29 10.97 5.51
CA SER A 67 18.79 12.24 6.03
C SER A 67 18.20 12.50 7.42
N PRO A 68 19.01 12.68 8.48
CA PRO A 68 18.50 13.13 9.78
C PRO A 68 17.73 14.46 9.68
N GLU A 69 18.12 15.34 8.77
CA GLU A 69 17.47 16.63 8.49
C GLU A 69 16.06 16.44 7.93
N ASP A 70 15.87 15.46 7.02
CA ASP A 70 14.53 15.13 6.51
C ASP A 70 13.67 14.59 7.65
N PHE A 71 14.21 13.73 8.53
CA PHE A 71 13.47 13.25 9.69
C PHE A 71 13.06 14.40 10.63
N VAL A 72 13.96 15.34 10.92
CA VAL A 72 13.63 16.52 11.73
C VAL A 72 12.58 17.40 11.05
N GLY A 73 12.71 17.66 9.75
CA GLY A 73 11.73 18.44 9.01
C GLY A 73 10.34 17.79 8.98
N VAL A 74 10.25 16.45 9.02
CA VAL A 74 8.95 15.76 9.20
C VAL A 74 8.31 16.12 10.54
N LEU A 75 9.07 16.21 11.63
CA LEU A 75 8.54 16.60 12.95
C LEU A 75 7.94 18.00 12.94
N ASP A 76 8.45 18.88 12.08
CA ASP A 76 7.98 20.26 11.88
C ASP A 76 6.92 20.39 10.76
N GLY A 77 6.47 19.27 10.17
CA GLY A 77 5.42 19.27 9.15
C GLY A 77 5.88 19.73 7.75
N ASP A 78 7.16 19.67 7.43
CA ASP A 78 7.66 20.00 6.09
C ASP A 78 7.27 18.91 5.08
N GLU A 79 6.36 19.25 4.16
CA GLU A 79 5.86 18.34 3.12
C GLU A 79 6.97 17.76 2.23
N ALA A 80 8.00 18.55 1.91
CA ALA A 80 9.10 18.11 1.08
C ALA A 80 10.01 17.12 1.84
N CYS A 81 10.17 17.32 3.15
CA CYS A 81 10.84 16.36 4.02
C CYS A 81 10.06 15.03 4.11
N ILE A 82 8.72 15.07 4.20
CA ILE A 82 7.87 13.86 4.20
C ILE A 82 8.02 13.09 2.90
N GLU A 83 8.00 13.76 1.75
CA GLU A 83 8.24 13.14 0.43
C GLU A 83 9.64 12.50 0.36
N ARG A 84 10.70 13.24 0.73
CA ARG A 84 12.08 12.74 0.68
C ARG A 84 12.32 11.57 1.64
N LEU A 85 11.77 11.64 2.85
CA LEU A 85 11.85 10.54 3.82
C LEU A 85 11.11 9.30 3.33
N SER A 86 9.91 9.47 2.73
CA SER A 86 9.14 8.38 2.13
C SER A 86 9.90 7.66 1.03
N LEU A 87 10.52 8.42 0.11
CA LEU A 87 11.36 7.89 -0.96
C LEU A 87 12.61 7.18 -0.40
N SER A 88 13.22 7.72 0.64
CA SER A 88 14.39 7.11 1.30
C SER A 88 14.02 5.78 1.96
N CYS A 89 12.86 5.69 2.59
CA CYS A 89 12.33 4.43 3.13
C CYS A 89 12.10 3.38 2.03
N LEU A 90 11.49 3.77 0.90
CA LEU A 90 11.29 2.88 -0.25
C LEU A 90 12.61 2.34 -0.82
N ARG A 91 13.63 3.21 -0.94
CA ARG A 91 14.98 2.81 -1.36
C ARG A 91 15.59 1.81 -0.36
N ALA A 92 15.53 2.11 0.94
CA ALA A 92 16.05 1.24 1.98
C ALA A 92 15.37 -0.14 2.01
N ILE A 93 14.05 -0.21 1.74
CA ILE A 93 13.34 -1.49 1.57
C ILE A 93 13.88 -2.26 0.36
N SER A 94 13.99 -1.59 -0.79
CA SER A 94 14.49 -2.23 -2.02
C SER A 94 15.93 -2.74 -1.85
N ASP A 95 16.78 -1.97 -1.17
CA ASP A 95 18.17 -2.36 -0.92
C ASP A 95 18.27 -3.51 0.08
N ARG A 96 17.40 -3.53 1.11
CA ARG A 96 17.27 -4.69 2.00
C ARG A 96 16.92 -5.96 1.22
N GLU A 97 15.89 -5.91 0.38
CA GLU A 97 15.43 -7.08 -0.40
C GLU A 97 16.53 -7.64 -1.30
N LYS A 98 17.33 -6.78 -1.93
CA LYS A 98 18.47 -7.20 -2.74
C LYS A 98 19.56 -7.83 -1.89
N GLN A 99 19.88 -7.25 -0.75
CA GLN A 99 20.99 -7.69 0.10
C GLN A 99 20.66 -8.96 0.91
N GLU A 100 19.40 -9.19 1.28
CA GLU A 100 18.99 -10.41 2.00
C GLU A 100 19.19 -11.68 1.17
N LEU A 101 19.23 -11.57 -0.16
CA LEU A 101 19.56 -12.68 -1.05
C LEU A 101 21.04 -13.10 -0.93
N ASP A 102 21.94 -12.14 -0.68
CA ASP A 102 23.39 -12.36 -0.70
C ASP A 102 24.00 -12.53 0.70
N LYS A 103 23.38 -11.92 1.72
CA LYS A 103 23.90 -11.87 3.09
C LYS A 103 22.79 -12.13 4.11
N PRO A 104 22.84 -13.23 4.88
CA PRO A 104 21.93 -13.42 5.99
C PRO A 104 22.23 -12.43 7.13
N HIS A 105 21.21 -12.09 7.92
CA HIS A 105 21.31 -11.25 9.13
C HIS A 105 21.70 -9.77 8.95
N ILE A 106 21.62 -9.20 7.73
CA ILE A 106 21.93 -7.77 7.50
C ILE A 106 21.12 -6.79 8.38
N VAL A 107 19.86 -7.13 8.68
CA VAL A 107 19.00 -6.31 9.54
C VAL A 107 19.49 -6.34 10.99
N ALA A 108 19.85 -7.51 11.51
CA ALA A 108 20.36 -7.67 12.87
C ALA A 108 21.70 -6.94 13.07
N ASN A 109 22.51 -6.84 12.01
CA ASN A 109 23.77 -6.10 12.00
C ASN A 109 23.58 -4.59 11.74
N GLY A 110 22.34 -4.09 11.61
CA GLY A 110 22.06 -2.67 11.37
C GLY A 110 22.47 -2.17 9.98
N GLN A 111 22.69 -3.06 9.01
CA GLN A 111 23.11 -2.74 7.64
C GLN A 111 21.91 -2.51 6.70
N ALA A 112 20.72 -2.90 7.13
CA ALA A 112 19.47 -2.71 6.40
C ALA A 112 18.35 -2.27 7.35
N ILE A 113 17.33 -1.63 6.80
CA ILE A 113 16.22 -1.08 7.59
C ILE A 113 15.40 -2.21 8.22
N SER A 114 15.21 -2.15 9.54
CA SER A 114 14.32 -3.08 10.23
C SER A 114 12.86 -2.68 10.03
N ASN A 115 11.94 -3.66 10.15
CA ASN A 115 10.50 -3.35 10.11
C ASN A 115 10.10 -2.40 11.24
N SER A 116 10.68 -2.56 12.44
CA SER A 116 10.37 -1.68 13.58
C SER A 116 10.80 -0.23 13.36
N LEU A 117 11.99 -0.01 12.77
CA LEU A 117 12.45 1.34 12.43
C LEU A 117 11.56 1.95 11.34
N LEU A 118 11.22 1.16 10.34
CA LEU A 118 10.32 1.57 9.26
C LEU A 118 8.92 1.94 9.78
N ASP A 119 8.36 1.12 10.68
CA ASP A 119 7.05 1.37 11.30
C ASP A 119 7.08 2.66 12.11
N MET A 120 8.16 2.91 12.85
CA MET A 120 8.35 4.17 13.57
C MET A 120 8.34 5.38 12.62
N LEU A 121 9.14 5.34 11.54
CA LEU A 121 9.21 6.43 10.56
C LEU A 121 7.85 6.68 9.89
N ILE A 122 7.12 5.61 9.55
CA ILE A 122 5.76 5.70 8.99
C ILE A 122 4.80 6.37 9.97
N CYS A 123 4.82 5.98 11.25
CA CYS A 123 4.01 6.60 12.29
C CYS A 123 4.37 8.08 12.48
N THR A 124 5.66 8.43 12.50
CA THR A 124 6.09 9.83 12.59
C THR A 124 5.56 10.66 11.42
N MET A 125 5.63 10.16 10.18
CA MET A 125 5.05 10.83 9.02
C MET A 125 3.52 10.93 9.12
N ALA A 126 2.84 9.89 9.60
CA ALA A 126 1.38 9.90 9.79
C ALA A 126 0.95 10.96 10.81
N GLU A 127 1.68 11.06 11.92
CA GLU A 127 1.46 12.08 12.94
C GLU A 127 1.67 13.47 12.39
N ALA A 128 2.78 13.72 11.69
CA ALA A 128 3.04 15.01 11.06
C ALA A 128 1.91 15.39 10.08
N ILE A 129 1.54 14.48 9.18
CA ILE A 129 0.45 14.69 8.23
C ILE A 129 -0.85 15.07 8.95
N SER A 130 -1.18 14.35 10.03
CA SER A 130 -2.39 14.61 10.81
C SER A 130 -2.33 15.93 11.58
N SER A 131 -1.24 16.19 12.28
CA SER A 131 -1.08 17.37 13.16
C SER A 131 -1.02 18.68 12.38
N PHE A 132 -0.40 18.65 11.20
CA PHE A 132 -0.25 19.83 10.34
C PHE A 132 -1.30 19.89 9.22
N TYR A 133 -2.30 18.99 9.23
CA TYR A 133 -3.39 18.94 8.24
C TYR A 133 -2.90 18.86 6.79
N LEU A 134 -1.82 18.11 6.56
CA LEU A 134 -1.16 18.01 5.26
C LEU A 134 -1.88 17.01 4.35
N THR A 135 -1.69 17.17 3.04
CA THR A 135 -2.09 16.12 2.08
C THR A 135 -1.01 15.05 2.03
N PRO A 136 -1.33 13.76 2.24
CA PRO A 136 -0.33 12.70 2.17
C PRO A 136 0.32 12.64 0.78
N PRO A 137 1.67 12.66 0.68
CA PRO A 137 2.32 12.52 -0.60
C PRO A 137 2.07 11.14 -1.23
N SER A 138 2.15 11.07 -2.55
CA SER A 138 1.97 9.81 -3.29
C SER A 138 3.02 8.77 -2.90
N SER A 139 4.26 9.20 -2.64
CA SER A 139 5.36 8.32 -2.20
C SER A 139 5.06 7.66 -0.84
N TRP A 140 4.49 8.40 0.12
CA TRP A 140 4.06 7.86 1.42
C TRP A 140 2.94 6.84 1.27
N THR A 141 1.98 7.11 0.38
CA THR A 141 0.90 6.16 0.08
C THR A 141 1.45 4.87 -0.54
N VAL A 142 2.44 4.98 -1.44
CA VAL A 142 3.13 3.81 -2.01
C VAL A 142 3.90 3.06 -0.93
N LEU A 143 4.60 3.78 -0.05
CA LEU A 143 5.32 3.20 1.09
C LEU A 143 4.40 2.35 1.98
N LEU A 144 3.22 2.85 2.34
CA LEU A 144 2.23 2.08 3.08
C LEU A 144 1.78 0.82 2.32
N LYS A 145 1.47 0.94 1.02
CA LYS A 145 1.05 -0.20 0.20
C LYS A 145 2.14 -1.27 0.13
N VAL A 146 3.40 -0.88 0.01
CA VAL A 146 4.54 -1.81 0.07
C VAL A 146 4.63 -2.44 1.46
N ARG A 147 4.62 -1.63 2.53
CA ARG A 147 4.76 -2.11 3.91
C ARG A 147 3.67 -3.09 4.34
N LEU A 148 2.44 -2.88 3.87
CA LEU A 148 1.28 -3.73 4.12
C LEU A 148 1.16 -4.91 3.15
N ASN A 149 2.12 -5.07 2.24
CA ASN A 149 2.08 -6.06 1.17
C ASN A 149 0.77 -6.00 0.35
N ALA A 150 0.25 -4.79 0.12
CA ALA A 150 -1.04 -4.59 -0.51
C ALA A 150 -1.06 -5.13 -1.95
N PHE A 151 0.04 -4.99 -2.69
CA PHE A 151 0.15 -5.42 -4.09
C PHE A 151 0.09 -6.94 -4.28
N SER A 152 0.40 -7.72 -3.24
CA SER A 152 0.33 -9.19 -3.28
C SER A 152 -0.72 -9.73 -2.30
N HIS A 153 -1.63 -8.88 -1.84
CA HIS A 153 -2.66 -9.28 -0.89
C HIS A 153 -3.64 -10.26 -1.54
N SER A 154 -3.92 -11.37 -0.86
CA SER A 154 -4.74 -12.47 -1.40
C SER A 154 -6.15 -12.05 -1.84
N VAL A 155 -6.73 -11.05 -1.17
CA VAL A 155 -8.02 -10.47 -1.56
C VAL A 155 -7.93 -9.78 -2.92
N LEU A 156 -6.88 -9.02 -3.18
CA LEU A 156 -6.68 -8.39 -4.49
C LEU A 156 -6.39 -9.44 -5.56
N GLU A 157 -5.65 -10.50 -5.24
CA GLU A 157 -5.39 -11.58 -6.22
C GLU A 157 -6.68 -12.28 -6.66
N LYS A 158 -7.67 -12.43 -5.76
CA LYS A 158 -9.01 -12.94 -6.13
C LYS A 158 -9.71 -12.01 -7.11
N VAL A 159 -9.66 -10.70 -6.87
CA VAL A 159 -10.22 -9.68 -7.78
C VAL A 159 -9.50 -9.70 -9.13
N HIS A 160 -8.17 -9.70 -9.14
CA HIS A 160 -7.37 -9.79 -10.36
C HIS A 160 -7.66 -11.07 -11.13
N THR A 161 -7.72 -12.22 -10.45
CA THR A 161 -8.07 -13.50 -11.09
C THR A 161 -9.47 -13.45 -11.71
N SER A 162 -10.45 -12.86 -11.01
CA SER A 162 -11.80 -12.67 -11.53
C SER A 162 -11.81 -11.75 -12.77
N ASN A 163 -11.06 -10.65 -12.74
CA ASN A 163 -10.93 -9.72 -13.86
C ASN A 163 -10.22 -10.37 -15.06
N ARG A 164 -9.13 -11.11 -14.84
CA ARG A 164 -8.42 -11.87 -15.88
C ARG A 164 -9.34 -12.92 -16.51
N ARG A 165 -10.15 -13.61 -15.70
CA ARG A 165 -11.17 -14.57 -16.16
C ARG A 165 -12.25 -13.87 -16.99
N SER A 166 -12.75 -12.72 -16.53
CA SER A 166 -13.75 -11.90 -17.25
C SER A 166 -13.22 -11.37 -18.59
N ASN A 167 -11.96 -10.92 -18.63
CA ASN A 167 -11.30 -10.50 -19.86
C ASN A 167 -11.12 -11.68 -20.83
N ALA A 168 -10.77 -12.87 -20.33
CA ALA A 168 -10.68 -14.06 -21.15
C ALA A 168 -12.05 -14.45 -21.75
N ILE A 169 -13.14 -14.32 -20.99
CA ILE A 169 -14.51 -14.50 -21.49
C ILE A 169 -14.78 -13.54 -22.65
N GLY A 170 -14.47 -12.26 -22.48
CA GLY A 170 -14.65 -11.25 -23.53
C GLY A 170 -13.87 -11.57 -24.80
N LEU A 171 -12.62 -12.04 -24.67
CA LEU A 171 -11.79 -12.44 -25.81
C LEU A 171 -12.35 -13.66 -26.56
N PHE A 172 -12.81 -14.69 -25.85
CA PHE A 172 -13.45 -15.86 -26.47
C PHE A 172 -14.83 -15.57 -27.03
N ALA A 173 -15.56 -14.63 -26.44
CA ALA A 173 -16.83 -14.16 -26.98
C ALA A 173 -16.62 -13.43 -28.31
N ALA A 174 -15.61 -12.55 -28.37
CA ALA A 174 -15.25 -11.79 -29.58
C ALA A 174 -14.60 -12.64 -30.68
N ASN A 175 -13.89 -13.72 -30.33
CA ASN A 175 -13.28 -14.65 -31.28
C ASN A 175 -13.29 -16.07 -30.72
N SER A 176 -14.14 -16.93 -31.27
CA SER A 176 -14.29 -18.34 -30.85
C SER A 176 -13.05 -19.20 -31.11
N GLU A 177 -12.23 -18.84 -32.09
CA GLU A 177 -11.07 -19.60 -32.54
C GLU A 177 -9.74 -19.12 -31.92
N ILE A 178 -9.79 -18.10 -31.06
CA ILE A 178 -8.58 -17.57 -30.43
C ILE A 178 -7.85 -18.67 -29.63
N LYS A 179 -6.55 -18.81 -29.88
CA LYS A 179 -5.73 -19.84 -29.22
C LYS A 179 -5.59 -19.54 -27.73
N ASP A 180 -5.76 -20.55 -26.88
CA ASP A 180 -5.59 -20.44 -25.41
C ASP A 180 -4.26 -19.78 -25.01
N ALA A 181 -3.17 -20.07 -25.74
CA ALA A 181 -1.85 -19.48 -25.48
C ALA A 181 -1.83 -17.96 -25.69
N LEU A 182 -2.58 -17.46 -26.67
CA LEU A 182 -2.67 -16.02 -26.94
C LEU A 182 -3.53 -15.33 -25.88
N VAL A 183 -4.67 -15.92 -25.50
CA VAL A 183 -5.52 -15.42 -24.41
C VAL A 183 -4.73 -15.37 -23.10
N ALA A 184 -4.02 -16.45 -22.78
CA ALA A 184 -3.18 -16.57 -21.59
C ALA A 184 -2.14 -15.43 -21.52
N LYS A 185 -1.48 -15.13 -22.64
CA LYS A 185 -0.54 -14.01 -22.75
C LYS A 185 -1.22 -12.65 -22.54
N ILE A 186 -2.38 -12.42 -23.17
CA ILE A 186 -3.10 -11.14 -23.07
C ILE A 186 -3.59 -10.87 -21.64
N VAL A 187 -4.15 -11.90 -20.99
CA VAL A 187 -4.72 -11.75 -19.63
C VAL A 187 -3.69 -12.01 -18.52
N GLY A 188 -2.44 -12.34 -18.87
CA GLY A 188 -1.35 -12.52 -17.90
C GLY A 188 -1.53 -13.74 -16.99
N VAL A 189 -1.92 -14.90 -17.54
CA VAL A 189 -2.02 -16.18 -16.81
C VAL A 189 -1.32 -17.30 -17.57
N ASN A 190 -1.15 -18.47 -16.93
CA ASN A 190 -0.65 -19.67 -17.59
C ASN A 190 -1.69 -20.25 -18.56
N LYS A 191 -1.23 -20.86 -19.66
CA LYS A 191 -2.11 -21.55 -20.63
C LYS A 191 -3.00 -22.60 -19.95
N SER A 192 -2.46 -23.36 -19.00
CA SER A 192 -3.20 -24.37 -18.24
C SER A 192 -4.39 -23.77 -17.47
N THR A 193 -4.25 -22.54 -16.96
CA THR A 193 -5.34 -21.82 -16.29
C THR A 193 -6.48 -21.52 -17.25
N VAL A 194 -6.16 -21.05 -18.47
CA VAL A 194 -7.18 -20.79 -19.50
C VAL A 194 -7.87 -22.09 -19.93
N SER A 195 -7.10 -23.15 -20.17
CA SER A 195 -7.68 -24.44 -20.54
C SER A 195 -8.58 -25.01 -19.43
N ARG A 196 -8.19 -24.85 -18.15
CA ARG A 196 -9.04 -25.20 -17.00
C ARG A 196 -10.33 -24.38 -16.97
N TRP A 197 -10.26 -23.07 -17.24
CA TRP A 197 -11.47 -22.24 -17.32
C TRP A 197 -12.40 -22.67 -18.45
N LYS A 198 -11.88 -23.07 -19.62
CA LYS A 198 -12.73 -23.56 -20.71
C LYS A 198 -13.45 -24.87 -20.39
N SER A 199 -12.95 -25.65 -19.44
CA SER A 199 -13.63 -26.85 -18.94
C SER A 199 -14.68 -26.55 -17.87
N ASP A 200 -14.80 -25.30 -17.43
CA ASP A 200 -15.75 -24.86 -16.41
C ASP A 200 -17.09 -24.46 -17.07
N PRO A 201 -18.22 -25.15 -16.77
CA PRO A 201 -19.52 -24.86 -17.38
C PRO A 201 -19.98 -23.41 -17.20
N ASP A 202 -19.66 -22.79 -16.07
CA ASP A 202 -20.04 -21.39 -15.82
C ASP A 202 -19.27 -20.44 -16.74
N PHE A 203 -18.00 -20.75 -17.04
CA PHE A 203 -17.19 -19.96 -17.96
C PHE A 203 -17.75 -20.01 -19.39
N ILE A 204 -18.12 -21.21 -19.86
CA ILE A 204 -18.73 -21.41 -21.19
C ILE A 204 -20.05 -20.64 -21.28
N ARG A 205 -20.91 -20.76 -20.25
CA ARG A 205 -22.18 -20.03 -20.18
C ARG A 205 -21.97 -18.51 -20.29
N CYS A 206 -20.97 -17.97 -19.60
CA CYS A 206 -20.67 -16.54 -19.66
C CYS A 206 -20.15 -16.10 -21.05
N ILE A 207 -19.40 -16.95 -21.77
CA ILE A 207 -19.00 -16.68 -23.16
C ILE A 207 -20.23 -16.58 -24.06
N GLU A 208 -21.14 -17.56 -23.97
CA GLU A 208 -22.36 -17.59 -24.78
C GLU A 208 -23.28 -16.39 -24.50
N GLN A 209 -23.45 -16.04 -23.22
CA GLN A 209 -24.19 -14.84 -22.83
C GLN A 209 -23.54 -13.58 -23.41
N SER A 210 -22.22 -13.45 -23.30
CA SER A 210 -21.49 -12.30 -23.83
C SER A 210 -21.63 -12.17 -25.36
N ARG A 211 -21.66 -13.29 -26.10
CA ARG A 211 -21.93 -13.28 -27.55
C ARG A 211 -23.35 -12.79 -27.88
N LYS A 212 -24.35 -13.27 -27.13
CA LYS A 212 -25.75 -12.83 -27.30
C LYS A 212 -25.90 -11.33 -27.05
N PHE A 213 -25.27 -10.80 -26.01
CA PHE A 213 -25.33 -9.37 -25.69
C PHE A 213 -24.60 -8.48 -26.69
N SER A 214 -23.51 -8.96 -27.29
CA SER A 214 -22.73 -8.20 -28.27
C SER A 214 -23.30 -8.24 -29.70
N GLY A 215 -24.36 -9.03 -29.94
CA GLY A 215 -24.95 -9.22 -31.27
C GLY A 215 -24.02 -9.96 -32.25
N ILE A 216 -22.91 -10.53 -31.76
CA ILE A 216 -21.93 -11.26 -32.55
C ILE A 216 -22.48 -12.69 -32.75
N SER A 217 -23.06 -12.94 -33.92
CA SER A 217 -23.38 -14.30 -34.38
C SER A 217 -22.08 -15.07 -34.65
N GLY A 218 -22.06 -16.37 -34.36
CA GLY A 218 -20.86 -17.21 -34.37
C GLY A 218 -20.10 -17.32 -35.69
N ASP A 219 -20.61 -16.74 -36.79
CA ASP A 219 -20.07 -16.81 -38.15
C ASP A 219 -19.59 -15.46 -38.72
N ASP A 220 -19.81 -14.33 -38.04
CA ASP A 220 -19.48 -13.01 -38.60
C ASP A 220 -18.22 -12.37 -38.01
N HIS A 221 -17.18 -12.38 -38.86
CA HIS A 221 -15.95 -11.59 -38.85
C HIS A 221 -14.96 -11.74 -37.68
N PRO A 222 -13.66 -12.03 -37.96
CA PRO A 222 -12.61 -11.80 -36.99
C PRO A 222 -12.50 -10.30 -36.74
N LEU A 223 -12.97 -9.83 -35.57
CA LEU A 223 -12.63 -8.51 -35.07
C LEU A 223 -11.10 -8.39 -35.13
N LYS A 224 -10.61 -7.47 -35.96
CA LYS A 224 -9.17 -7.16 -36.01
C LYS A 224 -8.75 -6.76 -34.60
N LEU A 225 -8.05 -7.66 -33.92
CA LEU A 225 -7.47 -7.51 -32.57
C LEU A 225 -6.61 -6.25 -32.40
N THR A 226 -6.36 -5.51 -33.48
CA THR A 226 -5.59 -4.26 -33.53
C THR A 226 -6.16 -3.14 -32.66
N ASN A 227 -7.46 -3.15 -32.34
CA ASN A 227 -8.07 -2.09 -31.51
C ASN A 227 -8.08 -2.40 -30.00
N LEU A 228 -7.89 -3.66 -29.59
CA LEU A 228 -7.78 -4.06 -28.17
C LEU A 228 -6.32 -4.04 -27.65
N LEU A 229 -5.34 -3.82 -28.53
CA LEU A 229 -3.90 -3.87 -28.22
C LEU A 229 -3.17 -2.51 -28.29
N ARG A 230 -3.90 -1.38 -28.27
CA ARG A 230 -3.33 -0.03 -28.31
C ARG A 230 -3.69 0.72 -27.01
N PRO A 231 -2.75 1.04 -26.08
CA PRO A 231 -1.33 0.67 -25.98
C PRO A 231 -0.87 0.17 -24.58
N LEU A 232 -0.12 -0.94 -24.54
CA LEU A 232 1.01 -1.18 -23.62
C LEU A 232 2.33 -0.83 -24.34
N ARG A 233 2.35 0.31 -25.03
CA ARG A 233 3.60 0.92 -25.48
C ARG A 233 4.02 1.90 -24.39
N THR A 234 4.84 1.41 -23.46
CA THR A 234 5.82 2.28 -22.81
C THR A 234 6.73 2.78 -23.92
N GLU A 235 6.68 4.09 -24.17
CA GLU A 235 7.76 4.77 -24.88
C GLU A 235 9.04 4.66 -24.03
N GLU A 236 10.15 4.56 -24.76
CA GLU A 236 11.52 4.27 -24.36
C GLU A 236 12.11 5.28 -23.37
#